data_AF-A0A3Q7IGZ3-F1
#
_entry.id   AF-A0A3Q7IGZ3-F1
#
_cell.length_a   1.000
_cell.length_b   1.000
_cell.length_c   1.000
_cell.angle_alpha   90.00
_cell.angle_beta   90.00
_cell.angle_gamma   90.00
#
_symmetry.space_group_name_H-M   'P 1'
#
loop_
_entity.id
_entity.type
_entity.pdbx_description
1 polymer ?
#
loop_
_entity_poly.entity_id
_entity_poly.type
_entity_poly.pdbx_seq_one_letter_code
_entity_poly.pdbx_strand_id
1 'polypeptide(L)'
;MVSIPAWFTVDTRLGCLSVHLNNPQCFSAEMYSADLNIPGKTEDDKVNLARETLKGLLVHWLIERRQKFGSQSSIIGEVPSGKDVSTRILTTSRVEVDGNTDNDSAVFHPFEFSSASPPSIMTEGSQSGSWRKKITDLDGTEDEKDMPWWVIDCVMNNRLPPRENTKCSFYFHPCEGSTVQILTQGKLSAPRILRIHKVINYVVEKLVLDKPLDSVNSDGTFAPGLHGTTGVDDSSRIGPKPSQKHKPSIEILCNNQVLSPEMSLATVRAYIWKKPEDLVLNYRLLPSK
;
A
#
# COMPACT_ATOMS: atom_id res chain seq x y z
N MET A 1 -7.85 12.79 12.93
CA MET A 1 -6.70 13.49 12.30
C MET A 1 -5.80 12.42 11.70
N VAL A 2 -5.37 12.58 10.45
CA VAL A 2 -4.45 11.64 9.77
C VAL A 2 -3.12 12.36 9.55
N SER A 3 -2.00 11.69 9.83
CA SER A 3 -0.67 12.23 9.54
C SER A 3 -0.16 11.69 8.20
N ILE A 4 0.10 12.59 7.26
CA ILE A 4 0.70 12.28 5.95
C ILE A 4 2.01 13.08 5.86
N PRO A 5 3.12 12.49 5.37
CA PRO A 5 4.34 13.25 5.10
C PRO A 5 4.07 14.44 4.16
N ALA A 6 4.76 15.57 4.40
CA ALA A 6 4.69 16.71 3.50
C ALA A 6 5.25 16.33 2.13
N TRP A 7 4.42 16.41 1.09
CA TRP A 7 4.74 15.96 -0.27
C TRP A 7 4.62 17.07 -1.33
N PHE A 8 4.26 18.27 -0.91
CA PHE A 8 4.27 19.46 -1.76
C PHE A 8 4.49 20.70 -0.89
N THR A 9 4.85 21.81 -1.53
CA THR A 9 4.78 23.14 -0.92
C THR A 9 3.84 24.03 -1.74
N VAL A 10 3.37 25.11 -1.13
CA VAL A 10 2.40 26.03 -1.74
C VAL A 10 2.85 27.47 -1.53
N ASP A 11 2.67 28.31 -2.54
CA ASP A 11 2.77 29.75 -2.42
C ASP A 11 1.82 30.50 -3.37
N THR A 12 1.77 31.82 -3.24
CA THR A 12 0.94 32.72 -4.07
C THR A 12 1.74 33.83 -4.77
N ARG A 13 3.06 33.64 -4.94
CA ARG A 13 3.98 34.69 -5.47
C ARG A 13 3.63 35.14 -6.88
N LEU A 14 2.97 34.29 -7.66
CA LEU A 14 2.53 34.56 -9.03
C LEU A 14 1.13 35.17 -9.11
N GLY A 15 0.52 35.55 -7.98
CA GLY A 15 -0.86 36.04 -7.92
C GLY A 15 -1.91 34.92 -8.04
N CYS A 16 -1.48 33.65 -8.04
CA CYS A 16 -2.33 32.47 -8.02
C CYS A 16 -1.73 31.39 -7.10
N LEU A 17 -2.56 30.44 -6.68
CA LEU A 17 -2.11 29.28 -5.91
C LEU A 17 -1.14 28.44 -6.75
N SER A 18 0.11 28.33 -6.30
CA SER A 18 1.17 27.57 -6.96
C SER A 18 1.55 26.39 -6.08
N VAL A 19 1.48 25.17 -6.61
CA VAL A 19 1.85 23.93 -5.92
C VAL A 19 3.16 23.42 -6.49
N HIS A 20 4.13 23.13 -5.62
CA HIS A 20 5.46 22.67 -6.02
C HIS A 20 5.67 21.21 -5.62
N LEU A 21 6.03 20.38 -6.61
CA LEU A 21 6.38 18.98 -6.43
C LEU A 21 7.88 18.82 -6.65
N ASN A 22 8.60 18.45 -5.61
CA ASN A 22 10.06 18.28 -5.64
C ASN A 22 10.46 16.83 -5.40
N ASN A 23 11.26 16.28 -6.32
CA ASN A 23 11.86 14.96 -6.17
C ASN A 23 12.98 14.97 -5.11
N PRO A 24 13.10 13.94 -4.23
CA PRO A 24 12.22 12.78 -4.07
C PRO A 24 11.07 12.98 -3.08
N GLN A 25 11.00 14.12 -2.40
CA GLN A 25 10.05 14.36 -1.31
C GLN A 25 8.58 14.21 -1.73
N CYS A 26 8.21 14.60 -2.95
CA CYS A 26 6.83 14.50 -3.42
C CYS A 26 6.30 13.06 -3.43
N PHE A 27 7.18 12.08 -3.60
CA PHE A 27 6.78 10.66 -3.59
C PHE A 27 6.68 10.05 -2.18
N SER A 28 6.88 10.83 -1.11
CA SER A 28 6.84 10.34 0.28
C SER A 28 5.44 10.05 0.82
N ALA A 29 4.40 10.62 0.20
CA ALA A 29 3.02 10.44 0.66
C ALA A 29 2.33 9.24 -0.02
N GLU A 30 1.86 8.32 0.81
CA GLU A 30 0.98 7.23 0.41
C GLU A 30 -0.31 7.26 1.26
N MET A 31 -1.40 6.82 0.64
CA MET A 31 -2.69 6.59 1.29
C MET A 31 -3.29 5.28 0.79
N TYR A 32 -4.22 4.69 1.55
CA TYR A 32 -5.02 3.60 1.02
C TYR A 32 -6.04 4.14 0.03
N SER A 33 -6.30 3.40 -1.05
CA SER A 33 -7.32 3.78 -2.05
C SER A 33 -8.71 3.95 -1.44
N ALA A 34 -9.03 3.18 -0.40
CA ALA A 34 -10.24 3.31 0.39
C ALA A 34 -10.39 4.70 1.05
N ASP A 35 -9.29 5.31 1.50
CA ASP A 35 -9.31 6.67 2.10
C ASP A 35 -9.53 7.77 1.06
N LEU A 36 -9.29 7.46 -0.22
CA LEU A 36 -9.49 8.36 -1.36
C LEU A 36 -10.83 8.13 -2.06
N ASN A 37 -11.68 7.24 -1.54
CA ASN A 37 -12.95 6.82 -2.14
C ASN A 37 -12.80 6.29 -3.57
N ILE A 38 -11.69 5.60 -3.86
CA ILE A 38 -11.46 4.97 -5.18
C ILE A 38 -12.18 3.62 -5.20
N PRO A 39 -13.22 3.43 -6.04
CA PRO A 39 -14.00 2.20 -6.05
C PRO A 39 -13.25 1.04 -6.72
N GLY A 40 -13.63 -0.20 -6.37
CA GLY A 40 -13.13 -1.41 -7.04
C GLY A 40 -11.70 -1.82 -6.68
N LYS A 41 -11.08 -1.18 -5.69
CA LYS A 41 -9.77 -1.53 -5.15
C LYS A 41 -9.88 -2.31 -3.84
N THR A 42 -8.86 -3.10 -3.53
CA THR A 42 -8.79 -3.81 -2.24
C THR A 42 -8.48 -2.85 -1.10
N GLU A 43 -8.83 -3.19 0.14
CA GLU A 43 -8.57 -2.32 1.30
C GLU A 43 -7.07 -2.05 1.55
N ASP A 44 -6.21 -2.96 1.07
CA ASP A 44 -4.76 -2.86 1.22
C ASP A 44 -4.06 -2.17 0.03
N ASP A 45 -4.81 -1.80 -1.02
CA ASP A 45 -4.30 -1.10 -2.19
C ASP A 45 -3.82 0.31 -1.81
N LYS A 46 -2.59 0.64 -2.23
CA LYS A 46 -1.89 1.85 -1.85
C LYS A 46 -1.73 2.77 -3.03
N VAL A 47 -1.98 4.05 -2.79
CA VAL A 47 -1.90 5.10 -3.78
C VAL A 47 -0.82 6.09 -3.37
N ASN A 48 0.07 6.41 -4.31
CA ASN A 48 1.04 7.48 -4.13
C ASN A 48 0.46 8.79 -4.64
N LEU A 49 0.33 9.79 -3.77
CA LEU A 49 -0.41 11.01 -4.09
C LEU A 49 0.25 11.82 -5.22
N ALA A 50 1.57 11.95 -5.22
CA ALA A 50 2.28 12.65 -6.29
C ALA A 50 2.18 11.92 -7.62
N ARG A 51 2.32 10.58 -7.64
CA ARG A 51 2.18 9.79 -8.87
C ARG A 51 0.83 10.03 -9.53
N GLU A 52 -0.26 9.87 -8.80
CA GLU A 52 -1.60 10.02 -9.39
C GLU A 52 -1.90 11.48 -9.77
N THR A 53 -1.37 12.44 -9.00
CA THR A 53 -1.42 13.86 -9.37
C THR A 53 -0.72 14.12 -10.71
N LEU A 54 0.49 13.59 -10.90
CA LEU A 54 1.26 13.74 -12.15
C LEU A 54 0.57 13.03 -13.31
N LYS A 55 0.01 11.84 -13.09
CA LYS A 55 -0.81 11.13 -14.09
C LYS A 55 -2.00 11.98 -14.52
N GLY A 56 -2.74 12.55 -13.57
CA GLY A 56 -3.86 13.44 -13.85
C GLY A 56 -3.46 14.70 -14.63
N LEU A 57 -2.35 15.33 -14.26
CA LEU A 57 -1.83 16.52 -14.95
C LEU A 57 -1.38 16.23 -16.39
N LEU A 58 -0.85 15.03 -16.65
CA LEU A 58 -0.21 14.67 -17.92
C LEU A 58 -1.02 13.65 -18.75
N VAL A 59 -2.25 13.32 -18.35
CA VAL A 59 -3.07 12.33 -19.05
C VAL A 59 -3.33 12.70 -20.51
N HIS A 60 -3.61 13.97 -20.79
CA HIS A 60 -3.83 14.46 -22.16
C HIS A 60 -2.57 14.28 -23.01
N TRP A 61 -1.43 14.74 -22.49
CA TRP A 61 -0.13 14.58 -23.12
C TRP A 61 0.20 13.10 -23.41
N LEU A 62 -0.05 12.20 -22.46
CA LEU A 62 0.15 10.76 -22.64
C LEU A 62 -0.72 10.17 -23.75
N ILE A 63 -2.00 10.55 -23.80
CA ILE A 63 -2.94 10.08 -24.82
C ILE A 63 -2.49 10.52 -26.21
N GLU A 64 -2.22 11.82 -26.39
CA GLU A 64 -1.77 12.39 -27.67
C GLU A 64 -0.44 11.78 -28.13
N ARG A 65 0.52 11.62 -27.21
CA ARG A 65 1.82 10.99 -27.50
C ARG A 65 1.64 9.55 -27.97
N ARG A 66 0.80 8.74 -27.30
CA ARG A 66 0.55 7.35 -27.71
C ARG A 66 -0.11 7.25 -29.07
N GLN A 67 -1.01 8.18 -29.43
CA GLN A 67 -1.59 8.20 -30.77
C GLN A 67 -0.54 8.49 -31.84
N LYS A 68 0.35 9.46 -31.61
CA LYS A 68 1.38 9.86 -32.57
C LYS A 68 2.49 8.82 -32.74
N PHE A 69 2.98 8.25 -31.63
CA PHE A 69 4.11 7.31 -31.65
C PHE A 69 3.68 5.83 -31.68
N GLY A 70 2.48 5.49 -31.20
CA GLY A 70 1.92 4.13 -31.30
C GLY A 70 1.54 3.74 -32.72
N SER A 71 1.31 4.70 -33.61
CA SER A 71 1.15 4.45 -35.05
C SER A 71 2.46 4.14 -35.78
N GLN A 72 3.63 4.35 -35.17
CA GLN A 72 4.92 4.03 -35.81
C GLN A 72 5.36 2.56 -35.62
N SER A 73 4.76 1.80 -34.70
CA SER A 73 5.13 0.40 -34.47
C SER A 73 4.40 -0.61 -35.37
N SER A 74 3.61 -0.15 -36.36
CA SER A 74 2.79 -1.03 -37.21
C SER A 74 3.31 -1.22 -38.65
N ILE A 75 4.45 -0.66 -39.05
CA ILE A 75 4.89 -0.68 -40.46
C ILE A 75 6.16 -1.52 -40.73
N ILE A 76 6.91 -1.98 -39.73
CA ILE A 76 8.10 -2.81 -39.99
C ILE A 76 7.77 -4.28 -39.73
N GLY A 77 6.99 -4.84 -40.64
CA GLY A 77 6.82 -6.27 -40.81
C GLY A 77 7.44 -6.72 -42.14
N GLU A 78 8.75 -6.98 -42.15
CA GLU A 78 9.34 -7.93 -43.10
C GLU A 78 10.62 -8.54 -42.50
N VAL A 79 10.55 -9.85 -42.26
CA VAL A 79 11.63 -10.70 -41.76
C VAL A 79 12.44 -11.21 -42.96
N PRO A 80 13.77 -11.40 -42.83
CA PRO A 80 14.25 -12.77 -42.98
C PRO A 80 15.31 -13.18 -41.93
N SER A 81 14.99 -14.28 -41.22
CA SER A 81 15.80 -15.48 -40.95
C SER A 81 17.33 -15.37 -40.81
N GLY A 82 17.87 -15.77 -39.64
CA GLY A 82 19.27 -16.18 -39.47
C GLY A 82 19.71 -16.48 -38.01
N LYS A 83 19.82 -17.79 -37.70
CA LYS A 83 20.58 -18.51 -36.64
C LYS A 83 21.80 -17.77 -36.03
N ASP A 84 22.35 -17.99 -34.82
CA ASP A 84 22.26 -18.99 -33.74
C ASP A 84 23.16 -18.53 -32.54
N VAL A 85 22.84 -18.99 -31.31
CA VAL A 85 23.76 -19.47 -30.23
C VAL A 85 24.51 -18.53 -29.23
N SER A 86 24.23 -18.85 -27.93
CA SER A 86 25.07 -18.89 -26.70
C SER A 86 25.29 -17.72 -25.71
N THR A 87 24.60 -17.87 -24.56
CA THR A 87 25.12 -18.03 -23.18
C THR A 87 25.90 -16.89 -22.49
N ARG A 88 25.31 -16.28 -21.43
CA ARG A 88 25.64 -16.51 -20.00
C ARG A 88 24.95 -15.48 -19.04
N ILE A 89 24.03 -16.02 -18.23
CA ILE A 89 23.80 -15.83 -16.78
C ILE A 89 24.24 -14.52 -16.11
N LEU A 90 23.30 -13.82 -15.44
CA LEU A 90 23.47 -13.19 -14.11
C LEU A 90 22.09 -13.01 -13.40
N THR A 91 21.90 -13.84 -12.38
CA THR A 91 21.15 -13.68 -11.11
C THR A 91 20.03 -12.63 -10.95
N THR A 92 18.81 -13.14 -10.79
CA THR A 92 17.81 -12.86 -9.73
C THR A 92 17.77 -11.45 -9.10
N SER A 93 16.75 -10.67 -9.48
CA SER A 93 15.96 -9.90 -8.51
C SER A 93 14.48 -10.13 -8.80
N ARG A 94 13.75 -10.70 -7.84
CA ARG A 94 12.29 -10.82 -7.90
C ARG A 94 11.72 -9.40 -7.71
N VAL A 95 11.49 -8.73 -8.82
CA VAL A 95 10.51 -7.65 -8.88
C VAL A 95 9.17 -8.34 -9.06
N GLU A 96 8.28 -8.21 -8.07
CA GLU A 96 6.86 -8.51 -8.26
C GLU A 96 6.31 -7.50 -9.27
N VAL A 97 6.44 -7.84 -10.56
CA VAL A 97 5.71 -7.21 -11.65
C VAL A 97 4.33 -7.83 -11.61
N ASP A 98 3.43 -7.23 -10.84
CA ASP A 98 2.01 -7.48 -11.04
C ASP A 98 1.60 -6.66 -12.27
N GLY A 99 1.63 -7.33 -13.42
CA GLY A 99 1.32 -6.77 -14.72
C GLY A 99 -0.17 -6.58 -14.87
N ASN A 100 -0.62 -5.33 -14.82
CA ASN A 100 -1.89 -4.92 -15.42
C ASN A 100 -1.62 -3.72 -16.34
N THR A 101 -0.99 -4.00 -17.49
CA THR A 101 -0.51 -3.01 -18.46
C THR A 101 -1.61 -2.26 -19.22
N ASP A 102 -2.88 -2.68 -19.10
CA ASP A 102 -3.98 -2.05 -19.85
C ASP A 102 -4.68 -0.91 -19.11
N ASN A 103 -4.54 -0.81 -17.78
CA ASN A 103 -5.30 0.17 -16.99
C ASN A 103 -4.47 1.39 -16.56
N ASP A 104 -3.28 1.53 -17.14
CA ASP A 104 -2.25 2.42 -16.60
C ASP A 104 -2.43 3.90 -16.96
N SER A 105 -3.33 4.16 -17.93
CA SER A 105 -3.83 5.50 -18.28
C SER A 105 -5.08 5.92 -17.50
N ALA A 106 -5.63 5.05 -16.65
CA ALA A 106 -6.81 5.40 -15.86
C ALA A 106 -6.42 6.41 -14.78
N VAL A 107 -6.94 7.63 -14.90
CA VAL A 107 -6.86 8.65 -13.85
C VAL A 107 -8.03 8.41 -12.91
N PHE A 108 -7.76 8.31 -11.61
CA PHE A 108 -8.85 8.24 -10.65
C PHE A 108 -9.50 9.61 -10.50
N HIS A 109 -10.84 9.63 -10.33
CA HIS A 109 -11.63 10.85 -10.18
C HIS A 109 -11.03 11.91 -9.21
N PRO A 110 -10.43 11.57 -8.05
CA PRO A 110 -9.78 12.55 -7.17
C PRO A 110 -8.58 13.29 -7.79
N PHE A 111 -8.02 12.80 -8.89
CA PHE A 111 -6.86 13.35 -9.58
C PHE A 111 -7.21 13.85 -10.99
N GLU A 112 -8.49 13.95 -11.34
CA GLU A 112 -8.93 14.57 -12.58
C GLU A 112 -8.85 16.09 -12.49
N PHE A 113 -8.35 16.72 -13.55
CA PHE A 113 -8.26 18.18 -13.67
C PHE A 113 -9.27 18.71 -14.68
N SER A 114 -9.89 19.85 -14.36
CA SER A 114 -10.89 20.48 -15.23
C SER A 114 -10.27 20.96 -16.54
N SER A 115 -10.85 20.58 -17.67
CA SER A 115 -10.52 21.13 -18.98
C SER A 115 -11.06 22.56 -19.18
N ALA A 116 -12.08 22.97 -18.42
CA ALA A 116 -12.63 24.33 -18.48
C ALA A 116 -11.74 25.36 -17.76
N SER A 117 -10.94 24.92 -16.79
CA SER A 117 -10.00 25.74 -16.03
C SER A 117 -8.66 25.01 -15.81
N PRO A 118 -7.93 24.73 -16.90
CA PRO A 118 -6.78 23.83 -16.84
C PRO A 118 -5.62 24.47 -16.05
N PRO A 119 -4.98 23.72 -15.13
CA PRO A 119 -3.77 24.20 -14.48
C PRO A 119 -2.65 24.42 -15.50
N SER A 120 -1.71 25.30 -15.14
CA SER A 120 -0.46 25.48 -15.87
C SER A 120 0.65 24.70 -15.18
N ILE A 121 1.42 23.95 -15.94
CA ILE A 121 2.67 23.33 -15.49
C ILE A 121 3.80 24.30 -15.76
N MET A 122 4.69 24.43 -14.78
CA MET A 122 5.96 25.12 -14.90
C MET A 122 7.06 24.14 -14.53
N THR A 123 8.03 23.95 -15.41
CA THR A 123 9.17 23.07 -15.13
C THR A 123 10.40 23.53 -15.87
N GLU A 124 11.56 23.15 -15.36
CA GLU A 124 12.82 23.18 -16.06
C GLU A 124 13.07 21.78 -16.63
N GLY A 125 13.32 21.70 -17.94
CA GLY A 125 13.67 20.44 -18.58
C GLY A 125 15.04 19.95 -18.10
N SER A 126 15.34 18.67 -18.34
CA SER A 126 16.66 18.14 -17.98
C SER A 126 17.77 18.73 -18.86
N GLN A 127 17.40 19.24 -20.05
CA GLN A 127 18.31 19.87 -21.01
C GLN A 127 17.74 21.15 -21.67
N SER A 128 16.42 21.32 -21.69
CA SER A 128 15.77 22.55 -22.16
C SER A 128 15.44 23.47 -20.99
N GLY A 129 15.51 24.78 -21.22
CA GLY A 129 15.25 25.78 -20.18
C GLY A 129 13.84 25.74 -19.60
N SER A 130 13.57 26.61 -18.63
CA SER A 130 12.26 26.68 -17.98
C SER A 130 11.13 27.03 -18.95
N TRP A 131 10.01 26.32 -18.89
CA TRP A 131 8.81 26.62 -19.66
C TRP A 131 7.55 26.60 -18.79
N ARG A 132 6.48 27.21 -19.33
CA ARG A 132 5.13 27.21 -18.75
C ARG A 132 4.10 26.91 -19.83
N LYS A 133 3.27 25.88 -19.63
CA LYS A 133 2.16 25.53 -20.54
C LYS A 133 0.93 25.09 -19.75
N LYS A 134 -0.28 25.30 -20.27
CA LYS A 134 -1.48 24.66 -19.71
C LYS A 134 -1.44 23.18 -20.00
N ILE A 135 -2.07 22.36 -19.15
CA ILE A 135 -2.16 20.91 -19.40
C ILE A 135 -2.85 20.57 -20.73
N THR A 136 -3.72 21.45 -21.22
CA THR A 136 -4.41 21.34 -22.51
C THR A 136 -3.54 21.71 -23.70
N ASP A 137 -2.46 22.45 -23.47
CA ASP A 137 -1.54 22.90 -24.53
C ASP A 137 -0.40 21.89 -24.74
N LEU A 138 -0.36 20.82 -23.93
CA LEU A 138 0.56 19.69 -24.11
C LEU A 138 -0.05 18.71 -25.11
N ASP A 139 0.52 18.68 -26.31
CA ASP A 139 -0.01 17.96 -27.47
C ASP A 139 0.75 16.66 -27.77
N GLY A 140 1.65 16.25 -26.89
CA GLY A 140 2.41 15.01 -27.03
C GLY A 140 3.65 15.13 -27.91
N THR A 141 3.93 16.30 -28.49
CA THR A 141 5.14 16.54 -29.30
C THR A 141 6.37 16.91 -28.47
N GLU A 142 6.19 17.25 -27.18
CA GLU A 142 7.29 17.55 -26.26
C GLU A 142 8.27 16.37 -26.16
N ASP A 143 9.57 16.67 -26.20
CA ASP A 143 10.60 15.66 -26.04
C ASP A 143 10.66 15.21 -24.56
N GLU A 144 11.14 14.00 -24.29
CA GLU A 144 11.39 13.54 -22.91
C GLU A 144 12.39 14.45 -22.18
N LYS A 145 13.30 15.09 -22.94
CA LYS A 145 14.27 16.08 -22.44
C LYS A 145 13.62 17.38 -21.96
N ASP A 146 12.39 17.68 -22.40
CA ASP A 146 11.63 18.85 -21.98
C ASP A 146 10.99 18.69 -20.61
N MET A 147 10.95 17.46 -20.10
CA MET A 147 10.42 17.14 -18.79
C MET A 147 11.54 16.76 -17.82
N PRO A 148 11.31 16.91 -16.50
CA PRO A 148 12.19 16.30 -15.52
C PRO A 148 12.17 14.78 -15.68
N TRP A 149 13.34 14.14 -15.67
CA TRP A 149 13.47 12.69 -15.82
C TRP A 149 12.57 11.90 -14.85
N TRP A 150 12.41 12.39 -13.61
CA TRP A 150 11.61 11.73 -12.58
C TRP A 150 10.10 11.78 -12.86
N VAL A 151 9.63 12.77 -13.63
CA VAL A 151 8.24 12.85 -14.11
C VAL A 151 8.02 11.80 -15.18
N ILE A 152 8.93 11.72 -16.15
CA ILE A 152 8.90 10.71 -17.22
C ILE A 152 8.91 9.30 -16.62
N ASP A 153 9.85 9.00 -15.72
CA ASP A 153 9.92 7.69 -15.06
C ASP A 153 8.65 7.35 -14.28
N CYS A 154 8.09 8.32 -13.56
CA CYS A 154 6.88 8.12 -12.78
C CYS A 154 5.66 7.84 -13.66
N VAL A 155 5.48 8.60 -14.74
CA VAL A 155 4.24 8.66 -15.51
C VAL A 155 4.25 7.70 -16.70
N MET A 156 5.40 7.51 -17.36
CA MET A 156 5.53 6.60 -18.50
C MET A 156 6.05 5.21 -18.09
N ASN A 157 7.00 5.16 -17.15
CA ASN A 157 7.66 3.90 -16.79
C ASN A 157 7.08 3.27 -15.51
N ASN A 158 6.16 3.94 -14.82
CA ASN A 158 5.64 3.56 -13.50
C ASN A 158 6.73 3.33 -12.44
N ARG A 159 7.87 4.02 -12.56
CA ARG A 159 8.99 3.88 -11.64
C ARG A 159 8.99 5.07 -10.70
N LEU A 160 8.86 4.77 -9.41
CA LEU A 160 9.04 5.75 -8.36
C LEU A 160 10.51 5.74 -7.90
N PRO A 161 11.10 6.91 -7.59
CA PRO A 161 12.39 6.99 -6.93
C PRO A 161 12.40 6.17 -5.62
N PRO A 162 13.55 5.64 -5.18
CA PRO A 162 13.66 4.99 -3.89
C PRO A 162 13.16 5.91 -2.77
N ARG A 163 12.19 5.41 -1.99
CA ARG A 163 11.55 6.20 -0.94
C ARG A 163 12.17 5.87 0.40
N GLU A 164 12.78 6.87 1.00
CA GLU A 164 13.29 6.77 2.37
C GLU A 164 12.15 6.91 3.38
N ASN A 165 12.37 6.42 4.60
CA ASN A 165 11.50 6.67 5.75
C ASN A 165 10.04 6.18 5.59
N THR A 166 9.75 5.23 4.70
CA THR A 166 8.39 4.66 4.51
C THR A 166 7.93 3.77 5.64
N LYS A 167 8.86 3.32 6.50
CA LYS A 167 8.58 2.48 7.66
C LYS A 167 8.63 3.29 8.96
N CYS A 168 7.82 2.87 9.92
CA CYS A 168 7.87 3.28 11.30
C CYS A 168 8.42 2.10 12.10
N SER A 169 9.46 2.36 12.88
CA SER A 169 9.91 1.41 13.88
C SER A 169 9.20 1.63 15.21
N PHE A 170 8.89 0.53 15.89
CA PHE A 170 8.19 0.56 17.17
C PHE A 170 8.49 -0.68 18.00
N TYR A 171 8.34 -0.53 19.31
CA TYR A 171 8.31 -1.63 20.26
C TYR A 171 6.87 -1.97 20.60
N PHE A 172 6.63 -3.26 20.88
CA PHE A 172 5.29 -3.76 21.15
C PHE A 172 5.28 -4.66 22.38
N HIS A 173 4.55 -4.22 23.41
CA HIS A 173 4.61 -4.81 24.74
C HIS A 173 3.22 -5.04 25.34
N PRO A 174 3.02 -6.08 26.16
CA PRO A 174 1.82 -6.16 26.99
C PRO A 174 1.81 -4.97 27.99
N CYS A 175 0.62 -4.53 28.40
CA CYS A 175 0.50 -3.57 29.51
C CYS A 175 1.02 -4.18 30.82
N GLU A 176 1.56 -3.36 31.71
CA GLU A 176 1.99 -3.78 33.05
C GLU A 176 0.83 -4.42 33.82
N GLY A 177 1.09 -5.58 34.45
CA GLY A 177 0.07 -6.35 35.18
C GLY A 177 -0.85 -7.22 34.29
N SER A 178 -0.66 -7.21 32.97
CA SER A 178 -1.37 -8.10 32.05
C SER A 178 -0.86 -9.54 32.15
N THR A 179 -1.75 -10.53 32.26
CA THR A 179 -1.39 -11.97 32.22
C THR A 179 -1.11 -12.49 30.81
N VAL A 180 -0.99 -11.58 29.82
CA VAL A 180 -0.85 -11.94 28.41
C VAL A 180 0.61 -12.18 28.06
N GLN A 181 0.86 -13.25 27.31
CA GLN A 181 2.19 -13.62 26.87
C GLN A 181 2.82 -12.52 25.99
N ILE A 182 4.15 -12.40 26.07
CA ILE A 182 4.95 -11.51 25.24
C ILE A 182 4.93 -12.05 23.81
N LEU A 183 4.23 -11.34 22.92
CA LEU A 183 4.04 -11.74 21.53
C LEU A 183 5.31 -11.64 20.67
N THR A 184 6.14 -10.65 20.95
CA THR A 184 7.34 -10.35 20.16
C THR A 184 8.45 -9.86 21.06
N GLN A 185 9.61 -10.50 20.98
CA GLN A 185 10.83 -10.02 21.62
C GLN A 185 11.62 -9.20 20.61
N GLY A 186 11.47 -7.87 20.64
CA GLY A 186 12.32 -6.95 19.87
C GLY A 186 11.60 -5.78 19.21
N LYS A 187 12.38 -5.03 18.43
CA LYS A 187 11.95 -3.87 17.66
C LYS A 187 11.27 -4.32 16.36
N LEU A 188 10.05 -3.88 16.13
CA LEU A 188 9.27 -4.14 14.92
C LEU A 188 9.40 -2.97 13.95
N SER A 189 9.11 -3.24 12.67
CA SER A 189 9.10 -2.22 11.61
C SER A 189 7.96 -2.51 10.65
N ALA A 190 7.13 -1.50 10.40
CA ALA A 190 5.97 -1.61 9.50
C ALA A 190 5.77 -0.33 8.70
N PRO A 191 5.00 -0.35 7.60
CA PRO A 191 4.68 0.86 6.85
C PRO A 191 4.06 1.94 7.73
N ARG A 192 4.45 3.20 7.52
CA ARG A 192 3.90 4.35 8.25
C ARG A 192 2.38 4.48 8.15
N ILE A 193 1.82 4.06 7.02
CA ILE A 193 0.37 4.07 6.77
C ILE A 193 -0.37 2.93 7.47
N LEU A 194 0.32 1.91 8.01
CA LEU A 194 -0.31 0.75 8.63
C LEU A 194 -1.29 1.21 9.71
N ARG A 195 -2.56 0.78 9.60
CA ARG A 195 -3.61 1.15 10.54
C ARG A 195 -3.58 0.30 11.80
N ILE A 196 -4.05 0.87 12.89
CA ILE A 196 -4.13 0.20 14.19
C ILE A 196 -5.05 -1.02 14.13
N HIS A 197 -6.09 -1.05 13.28
CA HIS A 197 -6.90 -2.26 13.11
C HIS A 197 -6.06 -3.47 12.62
N LYS A 198 -5.07 -3.27 11.73
CA LYS A 198 -4.16 -4.35 11.30
C LYS A 198 -3.24 -4.77 12.44
N VAL A 199 -2.80 -3.83 13.28
CA VAL A 199 -2.03 -4.12 14.50
C VAL A 199 -2.87 -4.96 15.46
N ILE A 200 -4.14 -4.60 15.71
CA ILE A 200 -5.09 -5.37 16.52
C ILE A 200 -5.23 -6.80 15.97
N ASN A 201 -5.49 -6.94 14.66
CA ASN A 201 -5.64 -8.25 14.02
C ASN A 201 -4.38 -9.11 14.19
N TYR A 202 -3.19 -8.51 14.05
CA TYR A 202 -1.92 -9.20 14.30
C TYR A 202 -1.83 -9.74 15.73
N VAL A 203 -2.26 -8.97 16.74
CA VAL A 203 -2.30 -9.44 18.14
C VAL A 203 -3.29 -10.59 18.30
N VAL A 204 -4.50 -10.46 17.75
CA VAL A 204 -5.55 -11.47 17.85
C VAL A 204 -5.07 -12.78 17.24
N GLU A 205 -4.51 -12.74 16.03
CA GLU A 205 -4.02 -13.92 15.33
C GLU A 205 -2.93 -14.62 16.14
N LYS A 206 -1.95 -13.87 16.62
CA LYS A 206 -0.85 -14.44 17.41
C LYS A 206 -1.30 -14.99 18.76
N LEU A 207 -2.21 -14.32 19.47
CA LEU A 207 -2.76 -14.82 20.74
C LEU A 207 -3.69 -16.02 20.58
N VAL A 208 -4.40 -16.14 19.45
CA VAL A 208 -5.28 -17.29 19.18
C VAL A 208 -4.47 -18.52 18.71
N LEU A 209 -3.38 -18.30 17.98
CA LEU A 209 -2.48 -19.36 17.50
C LEU A 209 -1.61 -19.96 18.61
N ASP A 210 -1.21 -19.17 19.62
CA ASP A 210 -0.36 -19.62 20.74
C ASP A 210 -1.11 -20.37 21.86
N LYS A 211 -2.34 -20.86 21.63
CA LYS A 211 -2.91 -21.85 22.56
C LYS A 211 -2.11 -23.14 22.42
N PRO A 212 -1.36 -23.59 23.46
CA PRO A 212 -0.75 -24.90 23.42
C PRO A 212 -1.88 -25.91 23.24
N LEU A 213 -1.68 -26.88 22.37
CA LEU A 213 -2.46 -28.10 22.35
C LEU A 213 -2.17 -28.85 23.66
N ASP A 214 -2.74 -28.40 24.78
CA ASP A 214 -2.58 -29.08 26.05
C ASP A 214 -3.41 -30.36 26.07
N SER A 215 -2.65 -31.45 26.22
CA SER A 215 -2.99 -32.69 26.89
C SER A 215 -4.06 -33.60 26.27
N VAL A 216 -3.60 -34.59 25.51
CA VAL A 216 -4.07 -35.97 25.73
C VAL A 216 -2.84 -36.83 26.04
N ASN A 217 -2.45 -36.84 27.31
CA ASN A 217 -1.64 -37.92 27.89
C ASN A 217 -2.59 -38.82 28.69
N SER A 218 -2.84 -40.03 28.22
CA SER A 218 -2.24 -41.27 28.75
C SER A 218 -3.10 -42.49 28.41
N ASP A 219 -2.43 -43.43 27.74
CA ASP A 219 -2.49 -44.88 27.93
C ASP A 219 -3.82 -45.65 27.97
N GLY A 220 -3.89 -46.62 27.07
CA GLY A 220 -3.95 -48.01 27.53
C GLY A 220 -5.15 -48.84 27.06
N THR A 221 -4.84 -49.82 26.20
CA THR A 221 -5.32 -51.22 26.29
C THR A 221 -6.48 -51.67 25.35
N PHE A 222 -6.05 -52.33 24.25
CA PHE A 222 -6.53 -53.59 23.64
C PHE A 222 -8.04 -53.91 23.43
N ALA A 223 -8.46 -53.83 22.15
CA ALA A 223 -9.13 -54.84 21.27
C ALA A 223 -10.44 -55.58 21.69
N PRO A 224 -11.05 -56.43 20.83
CA PRO A 224 -11.90 -56.08 19.68
C PRO A 224 -13.32 -56.73 19.76
N GLY A 225 -14.33 -56.16 19.09
CA GLY A 225 -15.68 -56.74 19.06
C GLY A 225 -16.46 -56.41 17.78
N LEU A 226 -16.69 -57.43 16.96
CA LEU A 226 -17.41 -57.43 15.68
C LEU A 226 -18.89 -57.80 15.90
N HIS A 227 -19.83 -56.94 15.51
CA HIS A 227 -21.09 -57.38 14.91
C HIS A 227 -21.80 -56.24 14.18
N GLY A 228 -22.19 -56.49 12.93
CA GLY A 228 -22.93 -55.53 12.11
C GLY A 228 -24.44 -55.63 12.27
N THR A 229 -25.13 -54.64 11.70
CA THR A 229 -26.34 -54.77 10.90
C THR A 229 -26.67 -53.43 10.24
N THR A 230 -27.12 -53.53 9.00
CA THR A 230 -27.67 -52.49 8.13
C THR A 230 -29.01 -51.97 8.64
N GLY A 231 -29.28 -50.67 8.49
CA GLY A 231 -30.64 -50.14 8.66
C GLY A 231 -30.75 -48.61 8.68
N VAL A 232 -31.03 -48.06 7.49
CA VAL A 232 -31.93 -46.92 7.15
C VAL A 232 -31.75 -45.56 7.86
N ASP A 233 -31.71 -44.53 7.00
CA ASP A 233 -31.73 -43.10 7.27
C ASP A 233 -32.77 -42.62 8.30
N ASP A 234 -32.35 -41.59 9.03
CA ASP A 234 -33.12 -40.40 9.46
C ASP A 234 -32.95 -40.06 10.95
N SER A 235 -31.98 -39.19 11.23
CA SER A 235 -32.05 -38.29 12.38
C SER A 235 -30.98 -37.21 12.34
N SER A 236 -31.46 -35.99 12.14
CA SER A 236 -30.95 -34.76 12.73
C SER A 236 -29.99 -34.95 13.92
N ARG A 237 -28.68 -34.79 13.69
CA ARG A 237 -27.76 -34.30 14.73
C ARG A 237 -26.81 -33.30 14.11
N ILE A 238 -27.23 -32.05 14.27
CA ILE A 238 -26.41 -30.84 14.41
C ILE A 238 -24.95 -31.23 14.67
N GLY A 239 -24.12 -31.21 13.61
CA GLY A 239 -22.68 -31.19 13.79
C GLY A 239 -22.34 -30.00 14.70
N PRO A 240 -21.39 -30.14 15.63
CA PRO A 240 -21.03 -29.03 16.48
C PRO A 240 -20.57 -27.91 15.56
N LYS A 241 -21.38 -26.82 15.50
CA LYS A 241 -20.91 -25.54 14.97
C LYS A 241 -19.53 -25.33 15.57
N PRO A 242 -18.50 -24.95 14.78
CA PRO A 242 -17.21 -24.60 15.36
C PRO A 242 -17.51 -23.60 16.46
N SER A 243 -17.20 -24.00 17.69
CA SER A 243 -17.48 -23.23 18.89
C SER A 243 -17.05 -21.81 18.58
N GLN A 244 -18.00 -20.87 18.69
CA GLN A 244 -17.74 -19.44 18.58
C GLN A 244 -16.77 -19.09 19.71
N LYS A 245 -15.48 -19.41 19.54
CA LYS A 245 -14.41 -18.95 20.40
C LYS A 245 -14.45 -17.44 20.23
N HIS A 246 -15.07 -16.77 21.20
CA HIS A 246 -15.18 -15.32 21.25
C HIS A 246 -13.80 -14.76 20.91
N LYS A 247 -13.72 -14.00 19.80
CA LYS A 247 -12.48 -13.32 19.45
C LYS A 247 -12.12 -12.44 20.65
N PRO A 248 -10.91 -12.57 21.23
CA PRO A 248 -10.51 -11.72 22.32
C PRO A 248 -10.62 -10.26 21.86
N SER A 249 -11.29 -9.43 22.67
CA SER A 249 -11.33 -7.99 22.42
C SER A 249 -9.99 -7.41 22.88
N ILE A 250 -9.26 -6.76 21.98
CA ILE A 250 -7.91 -6.24 22.23
C ILE A 250 -7.92 -4.74 22.03
N GLU A 251 -7.32 -4.03 22.98
CA GLU A 251 -7.00 -2.61 22.85
C GLU A 251 -5.50 -2.41 22.62
N ILE A 252 -5.18 -1.46 21.75
CA ILE A 252 -3.82 -0.94 21.57
C ILE A 252 -3.76 0.44 22.19
N LEU A 253 -2.69 0.70 22.94
CA LEU A 253 -2.44 1.92 23.65
C LEU A 253 -1.07 2.50 23.27
N CYS A 254 -0.95 3.81 23.36
CA CYS A 254 0.32 4.54 23.31
C CYS A 254 0.27 5.65 24.36
N ASN A 255 1.28 5.79 25.22
CA ASN A 255 1.28 6.76 26.33
C ASN A 255 -0.01 6.70 27.17
N ASN A 256 -0.49 5.50 27.51
CA ASN A 256 -1.75 5.25 28.25
C ASN A 256 -3.04 5.72 27.56
N GLN A 257 -2.99 6.14 26.30
CA GLN A 257 -4.16 6.50 25.51
C GLN A 257 -4.57 5.33 24.61
N VAL A 258 -5.85 4.94 24.64
CA VAL A 258 -6.42 3.95 23.72
C VAL A 258 -6.46 4.53 22.31
N LEU A 259 -5.91 3.77 21.36
CA LEU A 259 -5.80 4.16 19.96
C LEU A 259 -7.06 3.79 19.17
N SER A 260 -7.51 4.67 18.28
CA SER A 260 -8.60 4.36 17.36
C SER A 260 -8.11 3.40 16.25
N PRO A 261 -8.91 2.39 15.86
CA PRO A 261 -8.55 1.44 14.79
C PRO A 261 -8.24 2.09 13.43
N GLU A 262 -8.80 3.27 13.17
CA GLU A 262 -8.59 4.03 11.92
C GLU A 262 -7.28 4.84 11.91
N MET A 263 -6.63 5.02 13.06
CA MET A 263 -5.34 5.72 13.09
C MET A 263 -4.26 4.89 12.41
N SER A 264 -3.32 5.57 11.74
CA SER A 264 -2.09 4.96 11.22
C SER A 264 -0.93 5.08 12.20
N LEU A 265 0.11 4.25 12.05
CA LEU A 265 1.35 4.39 12.84
C LEU A 265 1.97 5.79 12.73
N ALA A 266 1.91 6.41 11.55
CA ALA A 266 2.34 7.79 11.36
C ALA A 266 1.53 8.78 12.20
N THR A 267 0.21 8.62 12.22
CA THR A 267 -0.71 9.44 13.01
C THR A 267 -0.41 9.32 14.51
N VAL A 268 -0.23 8.09 14.99
CA VAL A 268 0.11 7.84 16.39
C VAL A 268 1.46 8.45 16.74
N ARG A 269 2.48 8.27 15.88
CA ARG A 269 3.82 8.86 16.08
C ARG A 269 3.76 10.39 16.16
N ALA A 270 3.04 11.04 15.24
CA ALA A 270 3.00 12.50 15.13
C ALA A 270 2.17 13.17 16.24
N TYR A 271 1.05 12.57 16.65
CA TYR A 271 0.07 13.25 17.51
C TYR A 271 -0.07 12.66 18.92
N ILE A 272 0.41 11.44 19.16
CA ILE A 272 0.25 10.77 20.46
C ILE A 272 1.62 10.50 21.09
N TRP A 273 2.56 9.92 20.34
CA TRP A 273 3.90 9.64 20.83
C TRP A 273 4.69 10.93 21.06
N LYS A 274 4.86 11.76 20.01
CA LYS A 274 5.54 13.06 20.05
C LYS A 274 6.98 13.04 20.58
N LYS A 275 7.65 11.89 20.60
CA LYS A 275 9.06 11.77 21.03
C LYS A 275 9.95 11.30 19.86
N PRO A 276 11.24 11.64 19.86
CA PRO A 276 12.16 11.30 18.76
C PRO A 276 12.47 9.79 18.70
N GLU A 277 12.36 9.07 19.81
CA GLU A 277 12.66 7.65 19.91
C GLU A 277 11.67 6.79 19.10
N ASP A 278 11.94 5.49 19.06
CA ASP A 278 11.00 4.52 18.48
C ASP A 278 9.67 4.55 19.24
N LEU A 279 8.58 4.41 18.48
CA LEU A 279 7.23 4.39 19.03
C LEU A 279 7.09 3.20 19.99
N VAL A 280 6.45 3.38 21.14
CA VAL A 280 6.11 2.27 22.03
C VAL A 280 4.60 2.08 22.03
N LEU A 281 4.17 0.88 21.66
CA LEU A 281 2.78 0.47 21.65
C LEU A 281 2.57 -0.60 22.72
N ASN A 282 1.50 -0.45 23.50
CA ASN A 282 1.09 -1.41 24.51
C ASN A 282 -0.21 -2.09 24.11
N TYR A 283 -0.42 -3.35 24.47
CA TYR A 283 -1.70 -4.03 24.25
C TYR A 283 -2.25 -4.65 25.54
N ARG A 284 -3.57 -4.77 25.62
CA ARG A 284 -4.27 -5.49 26.70
C ARG A 284 -5.52 -6.19 26.19
N LEU A 285 -5.86 -7.30 26.85
CA LEU A 285 -7.13 -7.99 26.66
C LEU A 285 -8.23 -7.27 27.44
N LEU A 286 -9.38 -7.08 26.79
CA LEU A 286 -10.61 -6.74 27.48
C LEU A 286 -11.32 -8.04 27.87
N PRO A 287 -11.83 -8.15 29.11
CA PRO A 287 -12.71 -9.25 29.48
C PRO A 287 -13.95 -9.24 28.57
N SER A 288 -14.38 -10.42 28.11
CA SER A 288 -15.64 -10.54 27.37
C SER A 288 -16.77 -10.04 28.27
N LYS A 289 -17.54 -9.07 27.80
CA LYS A 289 -18.84 -8.74 28.41
C LYS A 289 -19.84 -9.86 28.18
#